data_AF-A0A2M8CUJ6-F1
#
_entry.id   AF-A0A2M8CUJ6-F1
#
_cell.length_a   1.000
_cell.length_b   1.000
_cell.length_c   1.000
_cell.angle_alpha   90.00
_cell.angle_beta   90.00
_cell.angle_gamma   90.00
#
_symmetry.space_group_name_H-M   'P 1'
#
loop_
_entity.id
_entity.type
_entity.pdbx_description
1 polymer ?
#
loop_
_entity_poly.entity_id
_entity_poly.type
_entity_poly.pdbx_seq_one_letter_code
_entity_poly.pdbx_strand_id
1 'polypeptide(L)'
;MSLQAQINLRTRKLGVLIRDARMAARKTLSETAKAIGVTPATLRAYEEGRKSSSLPELEVLAYYLDLPIQHFWSHEALSDDASRTAPINLTALAALRHRIIGTILRQKRLQASISLKALALETSIAHGKLTAYEMGEKPIPLAELEAVLTILGGRVETFFDQNGPVGKWMNEQQAIQEFLQLPLELRAFVCMPVNRPYLELASNLSMLSTEKLRSVAEGLLDITL
;
A
#
# COMPACT_ATOMS: atom_id res chain seq x y z
N MET A 1 -36.95 17.85 11.56
CA MET A 1 -37.08 16.40 11.80
C MET A 1 -37.02 16.14 13.30
N SER A 2 -37.84 15.22 13.83
CA SER A 2 -37.73 14.83 15.24
C SER A 2 -36.47 14.00 15.51
N LEU A 3 -35.96 14.03 16.73
CA LEU A 3 -34.79 13.23 17.15
C LEU A 3 -35.00 11.73 16.87
N GLN A 4 -36.22 11.23 17.11
CA GLN A 4 -36.56 9.83 16.83
C GLN A 4 -36.46 9.49 15.34
N ALA A 5 -36.87 10.38 14.45
CA ALA A 5 -36.75 10.18 13.00
C ALA A 5 -35.27 10.16 12.56
N GLN A 6 -34.43 11.01 13.17
CA GLN A 6 -32.98 11.02 12.91
C GLN A 6 -32.31 9.72 13.36
N ILE A 7 -32.65 9.22 14.56
CA ILE A 7 -32.15 7.94 15.08
C ILE A 7 -32.54 6.80 14.12
N ASN A 8 -33.81 6.71 13.72
CA ASN A 8 -34.28 5.66 12.82
C ASN A 8 -33.59 5.71 11.45
N LEU A 9 -33.42 6.91 10.88
CA LEU A 9 -32.70 7.09 9.61
C LEU A 9 -31.24 6.64 9.74
N ARG A 10 -30.58 7.00 10.85
CA ARG A 10 -29.19 6.63 11.12
C ARG A 10 -29.03 5.12 11.29
N THR A 11 -29.93 4.46 12.03
CA THR A 11 -29.93 2.99 12.20
C THR A 11 -30.01 2.27 10.86
N ARG A 12 -30.85 2.75 9.93
CA ARG A 12 -30.94 2.17 8.59
C ARG A 12 -29.68 2.38 7.77
N LYS A 13 -29.12 3.60 7.76
CA LYS A 13 -27.85 3.89 7.08
C LYS A 13 -26.72 3.01 7.61
N LEU A 14 -26.60 2.89 8.94
CA LEU A 14 -25.60 2.04 9.58
C LEU A 14 -25.75 0.57 9.16
N GLY A 15 -26.99 0.06 9.09
CA GLY A 15 -27.26 -1.29 8.63
C GLY A 15 -26.77 -1.56 7.20
N VAL A 16 -26.97 -0.59 6.28
CA VAL A 16 -26.45 -0.68 4.91
C VAL A 16 -24.93 -0.74 4.90
N LEU A 17 -24.24 0.12 5.67
CA LEU A 17 -22.77 0.13 5.75
C LEU A 17 -22.22 -1.18 6.35
N ILE A 18 -22.86 -1.72 7.39
CA ILE A 18 -22.47 -3.01 7.98
C ILE A 18 -22.57 -4.14 6.95
N ARG A 19 -23.68 -4.17 6.20
CA ARG A 19 -23.90 -5.19 5.17
C ARG A 19 -22.88 -5.07 4.05
N ASP A 20 -22.65 -3.86 3.57
CA ASP A 20 -21.68 -3.59 2.51
C ASP A 20 -20.26 -3.98 2.93
N ALA A 21 -19.81 -3.51 4.10
CA ALA A 21 -18.51 -3.84 4.68
C ALA A 21 -18.30 -5.36 4.80
N ARG A 22 -19.32 -6.09 5.28
CA ARG A 22 -19.26 -7.56 5.39
C ARG A 22 -19.12 -8.22 4.01
N MET A 23 -19.87 -7.76 3.01
CA MET A 23 -19.84 -8.32 1.66
C MET A 23 -18.53 -8.00 0.94
N ALA A 24 -18.00 -6.78 1.09
CA ALA A 24 -16.70 -6.37 0.58
C ALA A 24 -15.57 -7.24 1.16
N ALA A 25 -15.63 -7.53 2.46
CA ALA A 25 -14.72 -8.45 3.15
C ALA A 25 -14.99 -9.95 2.85
N ARG A 26 -15.99 -10.27 2.02
CA ARG A 26 -16.40 -11.62 1.63
C ARG A 26 -16.70 -12.54 2.81
N LYS A 27 -17.26 -11.98 3.90
CA LYS A 27 -17.63 -12.75 5.10
C LYS A 27 -19.09 -13.18 5.08
N THR A 28 -19.36 -14.39 5.56
CA THR A 28 -20.73 -14.85 5.72
C THR A 28 -21.37 -14.22 6.96
N LEU A 29 -22.69 -14.14 6.96
CA LEU A 29 -23.46 -13.60 8.09
C LEU A 29 -23.27 -14.43 9.37
N SER A 30 -23.05 -15.75 9.27
CA SER A 30 -22.79 -16.61 10.42
C SER A 30 -21.41 -16.36 11.04
N GLU A 31 -20.38 -16.27 10.21
CA GLU A 31 -19.00 -16.00 10.66
C GLU A 31 -18.89 -14.64 11.32
N THR A 32 -19.46 -13.60 10.71
CA THR A 32 -19.43 -12.24 11.26
C THR A 32 -20.20 -12.15 12.58
N ALA A 33 -21.38 -12.77 12.67
CA ALA A 33 -22.15 -12.76 13.91
C ALA A 33 -21.38 -13.43 15.05
N LYS A 34 -20.76 -14.58 14.79
CA LYS A 34 -19.88 -15.27 15.74
C LYS A 34 -18.70 -14.41 16.15
N ALA A 35 -18.05 -13.72 15.21
CA ALA A 35 -16.87 -12.91 15.47
C ALA A 35 -17.16 -11.71 16.39
N ILE A 36 -18.34 -11.09 16.27
CA ILE A 36 -18.74 -9.95 17.11
C ILE A 36 -19.55 -10.35 18.34
N GLY A 37 -19.72 -11.66 18.60
CA GLY A 37 -20.39 -12.18 19.79
C GLY A 37 -21.92 -12.09 19.77
N VAL A 38 -22.55 -12.06 18.59
CA VAL A 38 -24.02 -11.99 18.44
C VAL A 38 -24.58 -13.17 17.66
N THR A 39 -25.91 -13.31 17.62
CA THR A 39 -26.55 -14.33 16.78
C THR A 39 -26.68 -13.88 15.33
N PRO A 40 -26.73 -14.81 14.35
CA PRO A 40 -27.04 -14.49 12.96
C PRO A 40 -28.33 -13.66 12.79
N ALA A 41 -29.37 -13.96 13.56
CA ALA A 41 -30.63 -13.21 13.52
C ALA A 41 -30.44 -11.75 14.00
N THR A 42 -29.63 -11.55 15.04
CA THR A 42 -29.29 -10.22 15.55
C THR A 42 -28.51 -9.41 14.51
N LEU A 43 -27.47 -9.99 13.91
CA LEU A 43 -26.70 -9.32 12.86
C LEU A 43 -27.56 -8.97 11.65
N ARG A 44 -28.45 -9.88 11.22
CA ARG A 44 -29.41 -9.59 10.14
C ARG A 44 -30.31 -8.41 10.48
N ALA A 45 -30.78 -8.32 11.73
CA ALA A 45 -31.58 -7.19 12.18
C ALA A 45 -30.79 -5.87 12.21
N TYR A 46 -29.47 -5.92 12.45
CA TYR A 46 -28.57 -4.77 12.28
C TYR A 46 -28.49 -4.35 10.81
N GLU A 47 -28.16 -5.28 9.90
CA GLU A 47 -28.03 -5.01 8.46
C GLU A 47 -29.31 -4.46 7.81
N GLU A 48 -30.48 -4.90 8.30
CA GLU A 48 -31.78 -4.44 7.80
C GLU A 48 -32.29 -3.17 8.50
N GLY A 49 -31.50 -2.59 9.42
CA GLY A 49 -31.82 -1.35 10.11
C GLY A 49 -33.01 -1.45 11.08
N ARG A 50 -33.38 -2.67 11.50
CA ARG A 50 -34.46 -2.90 12.47
C ARG A 50 -33.98 -2.75 13.91
N LYS A 51 -32.72 -3.04 14.16
CA LYS A 51 -32.04 -2.84 15.46
C LYS A 51 -30.70 -2.13 15.18
N SER A 52 -30.23 -1.29 16.10
CA SER A 52 -28.88 -0.73 16.01
C SER A 52 -27.90 -1.62 16.76
N SER A 53 -26.68 -1.73 16.26
CA SER A 53 -25.55 -2.21 17.06
C SER A 53 -25.18 -1.18 18.13
N SER A 54 -24.56 -1.66 19.20
CA SER A 54 -23.83 -0.87 20.17
C SER A 54 -22.46 -0.45 19.61
N LEU A 55 -21.83 0.54 20.26
CA LEU A 55 -20.48 0.97 19.89
C LEU A 55 -19.44 -0.15 20.03
N PRO A 56 -19.37 -0.93 21.14
CA PRO A 56 -18.43 -2.05 21.24
C PRO A 56 -18.62 -3.13 20.19
N GLU A 57 -19.87 -3.49 19.86
CA GLU A 57 -20.14 -4.43 18.76
C GLU A 57 -19.63 -3.88 17.41
N LEU A 58 -19.71 -2.57 17.21
CA LEU A 58 -19.23 -1.90 16.01
C LEU A 58 -17.70 -1.80 15.97
N GLU A 59 -17.04 -1.58 17.11
CA GLU A 59 -15.58 -1.60 17.27
C GLU A 59 -15.02 -2.98 16.94
N VAL A 60 -15.61 -4.04 17.50
CA VAL A 60 -15.20 -5.43 17.22
C VAL A 60 -15.48 -5.79 15.76
N LEU A 61 -16.59 -5.31 15.19
CA LEU A 61 -16.86 -5.48 13.76
C LEU A 61 -15.80 -4.80 12.89
N ALA A 62 -15.45 -3.55 13.19
CA ALA A 62 -14.43 -2.78 12.46
C ALA A 62 -13.08 -3.50 12.50
N TYR A 63 -12.68 -3.97 13.69
CA TYR A 63 -11.47 -4.77 13.87
C TYR A 63 -11.50 -6.09 13.08
N TYR A 64 -12.61 -6.83 13.15
CA TYR A 64 -12.74 -8.12 12.45
C TYR A 64 -12.75 -7.98 10.92
N LEU A 65 -13.28 -6.87 10.40
CA LEU A 65 -13.35 -6.58 8.98
C LEU A 65 -12.12 -5.82 8.45
N ASP A 66 -11.15 -5.49 9.31
CA ASP A 66 -9.96 -4.69 8.99
C ASP A 66 -10.31 -3.31 8.38
N LEU A 67 -11.24 -2.60 9.04
CA LEU A 67 -11.74 -1.29 8.61
C LEU A 67 -11.55 -0.23 9.69
N PRO A 68 -11.22 1.03 9.31
CA PRO A 68 -11.29 2.15 10.23
C PRO A 68 -12.72 2.32 10.74
N ILE A 69 -12.88 2.47 12.07
CA ILE A 69 -14.20 2.62 12.69
C ILE A 69 -15.00 3.79 12.08
N GLN A 70 -14.32 4.85 11.66
CA GLN A 70 -14.90 6.03 11.02
C GLN A 70 -15.70 5.71 9.74
N HIS A 71 -15.40 4.60 9.06
CA HIS A 71 -16.19 4.14 7.91
C HIS A 71 -17.67 4.06 8.26
N PHE A 72 -18.02 3.59 9.45
CA PHE A 72 -19.42 3.46 9.86
C PHE A 72 -20.12 4.80 10.14
N TRP A 73 -19.39 5.92 10.21
CA TRP A 73 -19.90 7.30 10.33
C TRP A 73 -19.99 8.01 8.98
N SER A 74 -19.42 7.43 7.91
CA SER A 74 -19.46 8.01 6.58
C SER A 74 -20.84 7.87 5.93
N HIS A 75 -20.97 8.44 4.73
CA HIS A 75 -22.14 8.26 3.86
C HIS A 75 -21.82 7.37 2.65
N GLU A 76 -20.61 6.84 2.57
CA GLU A 76 -20.04 6.18 1.38
C GLU A 76 -19.87 4.69 1.68
N ALA A 77 -20.39 3.85 0.79
CA ALA A 77 -20.18 2.41 0.86
C ALA A 77 -18.79 2.07 0.30
N LEU A 78 -18.17 0.99 0.79
CA LEU A 78 -16.92 0.48 0.20
C LEU A 78 -17.13 0.05 -1.26
N SER A 79 -18.35 -0.35 -1.61
CA SER A 79 -18.72 -0.63 -3.00
C SER A 79 -18.64 0.59 -3.93
N ASP A 80 -18.69 1.81 -3.38
CA ASP A 80 -18.64 3.05 -4.15
C ASP A 80 -17.20 3.42 -4.54
N ASP A 81 -16.20 2.91 -3.81
CA ASP A 81 -14.79 3.04 -4.17
C ASP A 81 -14.48 2.13 -5.36
N ALA A 82 -14.34 2.75 -6.53
CA ALA A 82 -13.91 2.04 -7.74
C ALA A 82 -12.62 1.26 -7.44
N SER A 83 -12.62 -0.04 -7.74
CA SER A 83 -11.42 -0.89 -7.61
C SER A 83 -10.23 -0.18 -8.24
N ARG A 84 -9.09 -0.10 -7.54
CA ARG A 84 -7.86 0.55 -8.00
C ARG A 84 -7.38 0.06 -9.38
N THR A 85 -7.89 -1.08 -9.83
CA THR A 85 -7.61 -1.73 -11.12
C THR A 85 -8.63 -1.41 -12.22
N ALA A 86 -9.74 -0.75 -11.93
CA ALA A 86 -10.92 -0.67 -12.81
C ALA A 86 -10.90 0.47 -13.84
N PRO A 87 -9.72 0.95 -14.26
CA PRO A 87 -9.55 1.19 -15.70
C PRO A 87 -8.22 0.65 -16.29
N ILE A 88 -7.42 -0.12 -15.55
CA ILE A 88 -6.08 -0.54 -15.98
C ILE A 88 -6.12 -1.95 -16.59
N ASN A 89 -5.69 -2.08 -17.84
CA ASN A 89 -5.43 -3.40 -18.44
C ASN A 89 -4.15 -4.01 -17.85
N LEU A 90 -4.30 -4.76 -16.77
CA LEU A 90 -3.19 -5.38 -16.03
C LEU A 90 -2.37 -6.34 -16.89
N THR A 91 -3.01 -7.06 -17.81
CA THR A 91 -2.33 -7.99 -18.72
C THR A 91 -1.40 -7.23 -19.68
N ALA A 92 -1.88 -6.14 -20.26
CA ALA A 92 -1.06 -5.29 -21.13
C ALA A 92 0.08 -4.63 -20.36
N LEU A 93 -0.16 -4.20 -19.12
CA LEU A 93 0.85 -3.64 -18.24
C LEU A 93 1.96 -4.67 -17.95
N ALA A 94 1.60 -5.90 -17.56
CA ALA A 94 2.57 -6.96 -17.30
C ALA A 94 3.41 -7.28 -18.53
N ALA A 95 2.80 -7.36 -19.71
CA ALA A 95 3.51 -7.60 -20.97
C ALA A 95 4.49 -6.46 -21.32
N LEU A 96 4.09 -5.20 -21.13
CA LEU A 96 4.97 -4.05 -21.31
C LEU A 96 6.17 -4.10 -20.34
N ARG A 97 5.90 -4.37 -19.07
CA ARG A 97 6.92 -4.47 -18.02
C ARG A 97 7.93 -5.57 -18.33
N HIS A 98 7.47 -6.71 -18.82
CA HIS A 98 8.34 -7.79 -19.25
C HIS A 98 9.37 -7.34 -20.32
N ARG A 99 8.93 -6.61 -21.34
CA ARG A 99 9.82 -6.06 -22.39
C ARG A 99 10.83 -5.05 -21.85
N ILE A 100 10.40 -4.20 -20.92
CA ILE A 100 11.29 -3.23 -20.26
C ILE A 100 12.36 -3.96 -19.46
N ILE A 101 11.98 -4.98 -18.68
CA ILE A 101 12.91 -5.79 -17.88
C ILE A 101 13.95 -6.48 -18.76
N GLY A 102 13.54 -7.07 -19.90
CA GLY A 102 14.47 -7.66 -20.87
C GLY A 102 15.52 -6.66 -21.38
N THR A 103 15.08 -5.44 -21.71
CA THR A 103 15.98 -4.36 -22.16
C THR A 103 16.98 -3.96 -21.07
N ILE A 104 16.51 -3.77 -19.83
CA ILE A 104 17.37 -3.41 -18.68
C ILE A 104 18.37 -4.53 -18.40
N LEU A 105 17.94 -5.79 -18.49
CA LEU A 105 18.79 -6.96 -18.27
C LEU A 105 19.92 -7.00 -19.29
N ARG A 106 19.58 -6.80 -20.58
CA ARG A 106 20.56 -6.69 -21.66
C ARG A 106 21.55 -5.57 -21.42
N GLN A 107 21.07 -4.38 -21.02
CA GLN A 107 21.94 -3.25 -20.71
C GLN A 107 22.92 -3.60 -19.58
N LYS A 108 22.43 -4.18 -18.48
CA LYS A 108 23.28 -4.61 -17.35
C LYS A 108 24.32 -5.65 -17.78
N ARG A 109 23.92 -6.64 -18.57
CA ARG A 109 24.88 -7.66 -19.07
C ARG A 109 25.98 -7.01 -19.91
N LEU A 110 25.62 -6.08 -20.79
CA LEU A 110 26.58 -5.36 -21.64
C LEU A 110 27.51 -4.48 -20.79
N GLN A 111 26.99 -3.80 -19.76
CA GLN A 111 27.81 -3.02 -18.81
C GLN A 111 28.79 -3.90 -18.03
N ALA A 112 28.37 -5.11 -17.64
CA ALA A 112 29.24 -6.11 -17.01
C ALA A 112 30.23 -6.76 -18.00
N SER A 113 30.14 -6.45 -19.31
CA SER A 113 30.97 -7.03 -20.37
C SER A 113 30.88 -8.57 -20.47
N ILE A 114 29.75 -9.16 -20.05
CA ILE A 114 29.52 -10.61 -20.06
C ILE A 114 28.80 -11.01 -21.36
N SER A 115 29.29 -12.05 -22.05
CA SER A 115 28.59 -12.58 -23.24
C SER A 115 27.40 -13.46 -22.84
N LEU A 116 26.41 -13.61 -23.72
CA LEU A 116 25.30 -14.55 -23.50
C LEU A 116 25.76 -16.00 -23.33
N LYS A 117 26.84 -16.39 -24.01
CA LYS A 117 27.45 -17.73 -23.89
C LYS A 117 28.06 -17.95 -22.50
N ALA A 118 28.79 -16.95 -21.99
CA ALA A 118 29.35 -17.01 -20.64
C ALA A 118 28.23 -17.03 -19.58
N LEU A 119 27.23 -16.16 -19.73
CA LEU A 119 26.10 -16.11 -18.81
C LEU A 119 25.31 -17.42 -18.79
N ALA A 120 25.10 -18.05 -19.96
CA ALA A 120 24.44 -19.34 -20.07
C ALA A 120 25.19 -20.46 -19.31
N LEU A 121 26.52 -20.44 -19.38
CA LEU A 121 27.37 -21.41 -18.68
C LEU A 121 27.25 -21.24 -17.16
N GLU A 122 27.39 -20.01 -16.66
CA GLU A 122 27.35 -19.72 -15.22
C GLU A 122 25.98 -19.97 -14.59
N THR A 123 24.90 -19.64 -15.31
CA THR A 123 23.53 -19.74 -14.79
C THR A 123 22.87 -21.09 -15.08
N SER A 124 23.48 -21.93 -15.92
CA SER A 124 22.86 -23.14 -16.50
C SER A 124 21.56 -22.86 -17.28
N ILE A 125 21.33 -21.61 -17.70
CA ILE A 125 20.18 -21.22 -18.53
C ILE A 125 20.59 -21.30 -20.00
N ALA A 126 19.82 -22.00 -20.82
CA ALA A 126 20.11 -22.15 -22.24
C ALA A 126 20.25 -20.79 -22.96
N HIS A 127 21.28 -20.66 -23.82
CA HIS A 127 21.58 -19.42 -24.55
C HIS A 127 20.36 -18.84 -25.27
N GLY A 128 19.58 -19.67 -25.99
CA GLY A 128 18.38 -19.21 -26.70
C GLY A 128 17.29 -18.66 -25.77
N LYS A 129 17.23 -19.16 -24.53
CA LYS A 129 16.29 -18.68 -23.50
C LYS A 129 16.72 -17.29 -22.99
N LEU A 130 18.02 -17.12 -22.70
CA LEU A 130 18.58 -15.81 -22.33
C LEU A 130 18.39 -14.77 -23.46
N THR A 131 18.54 -15.16 -24.73
CA THR A 131 18.23 -14.28 -25.86
C THR A 131 16.76 -13.85 -25.85
N ALA A 132 15.82 -14.79 -25.70
CA ALA A 132 14.39 -14.49 -25.66
C ALA A 132 14.01 -13.60 -24.45
N TYR A 133 14.73 -13.74 -23.33
CA TYR A 133 14.59 -12.87 -22.16
C TYR A 133 15.03 -11.44 -22.47
N GLU A 134 16.22 -11.25 -23.02
CA GLU A 134 16.74 -9.91 -23.36
C GLU A 134 15.94 -9.19 -24.45
N MET A 135 15.27 -9.93 -25.33
CA MET A 135 14.37 -9.37 -26.37
C MET A 135 12.95 -9.12 -25.86
N GLY A 136 12.61 -9.54 -24.64
CA GLY A 136 11.26 -9.41 -24.10
C GLY A 136 10.24 -10.35 -24.74
N GLU A 137 10.69 -11.41 -25.42
CA GLU A 137 9.82 -12.39 -26.09
C GLU A 137 9.24 -13.43 -25.11
N LYS A 138 10.00 -13.77 -24.05
CA LYS A 138 9.55 -14.72 -23.02
C LYS A 138 9.70 -14.15 -21.62
N PRO A 139 8.68 -14.26 -20.74
CA PRO A 139 8.76 -13.82 -19.35
C PRO A 139 9.96 -14.46 -18.64
N ILE A 140 10.67 -13.66 -17.86
CA ILE A 140 11.80 -14.13 -17.05
C ILE A 140 11.25 -14.57 -15.68
N PRO A 141 11.35 -15.86 -15.30
CA PRO A 141 11.04 -16.30 -13.95
C PRO A 141 11.92 -15.59 -12.93
N LEU A 142 11.36 -15.21 -11.77
CA LEU A 142 12.08 -14.43 -10.76
C LEU A 142 13.38 -15.12 -10.30
N ALA A 143 13.35 -16.42 -10.02
CA ALA A 143 14.54 -17.16 -9.61
C ALA A 143 15.65 -17.17 -10.69
N GLU A 144 15.26 -17.22 -11.96
CA GLU A 144 16.22 -17.13 -13.07
C GLU A 144 16.78 -15.72 -13.21
N LEU A 145 15.95 -14.69 -12.99
CA LEU A 145 16.41 -13.30 -12.95
C LEU A 145 17.41 -13.08 -11.79
N GLU A 146 17.14 -13.61 -10.60
CA GLU A 146 18.03 -13.55 -9.44
C GLU A 146 19.36 -14.27 -9.69
N ALA A 147 19.32 -15.47 -10.29
CA ALA A 147 20.53 -16.20 -10.68
C ALA A 147 21.38 -15.40 -11.67
N VAL A 148 20.75 -14.81 -12.70
CA VAL A 148 21.45 -13.93 -13.65
C VAL A 148 22.03 -12.71 -12.93
N LEU A 149 21.28 -12.04 -12.05
CA LEU A 149 21.74 -10.85 -11.36
C LEU A 149 22.86 -11.10 -10.36
N THR A 150 22.93 -12.31 -9.79
CA THR A 150 24.06 -12.74 -8.96
C THR A 150 25.36 -12.70 -9.78
N ILE A 151 25.32 -13.17 -11.03
CA ILE A 151 26.48 -13.14 -11.94
C ILE A 151 26.78 -11.71 -12.45
N LEU A 152 25.73 -10.93 -12.76
CA LEU A 152 25.89 -9.58 -13.32
C LEU A 152 26.18 -8.49 -12.27
N GLY A 153 26.19 -8.81 -10.97
CA GLY A 153 26.40 -7.83 -9.90
C GLY A 153 25.24 -6.84 -9.76
N GLY A 154 24.02 -7.34 -9.57
CA GLY A 154 22.83 -6.51 -9.41
C GLY A 154 21.85 -7.04 -8.37
N ARG A 155 20.75 -6.29 -8.18
CA ARG A 155 19.63 -6.71 -7.34
C ARG A 155 18.31 -6.48 -8.06
N VAL A 156 17.28 -7.26 -7.70
CA VAL A 156 15.98 -7.27 -8.39
C VAL A 156 15.27 -5.92 -8.28
N GLU A 157 15.52 -5.16 -7.22
CA GLU A 157 14.91 -3.84 -6.98
C GLU A 157 15.24 -2.83 -8.08
N THR A 158 16.37 -3.01 -8.77
CA THR A 158 16.72 -2.16 -9.94
C THR A 158 15.70 -2.28 -11.06
N PHE A 159 14.97 -3.40 -11.11
CA PHE A 159 13.97 -3.67 -12.14
C PHE A 159 12.57 -3.25 -11.72
N PHE A 160 12.33 -2.80 -10.49
CA PHE A 160 10.99 -2.42 -10.04
C PHE A 160 10.40 -1.30 -10.90
N ASP A 161 9.08 -1.29 -11.00
CA ASP A 161 8.38 -0.19 -11.65
C ASP A 161 8.59 1.07 -10.81
N GLN A 162 9.11 2.14 -11.43
CA GLN A 162 9.41 3.39 -10.73
C GLN A 162 8.30 4.44 -10.92
N ASN A 163 7.62 4.41 -12.07
CA ASN A 163 6.73 5.51 -12.49
C ASN A 163 5.31 5.04 -12.82
N GLY A 164 5.11 3.75 -13.08
CA GLY A 164 3.81 3.18 -13.38
C GLY A 164 2.93 3.02 -12.13
N PRO A 165 1.66 2.65 -12.33
CA PRO A 165 0.68 2.55 -11.24
C PRO A 165 1.08 1.47 -10.21
N VAL A 166 1.74 0.40 -10.64
CA VAL A 166 2.23 -0.65 -9.74
C VAL A 166 3.40 -0.13 -8.91
N GLY A 167 4.34 0.59 -9.54
CA GLY A 167 5.46 1.22 -8.85
C GLY A 167 5.03 2.21 -7.77
N LYS A 168 4.10 3.11 -8.12
CA LYS A 168 3.51 4.06 -7.16
C LYS A 168 2.87 3.35 -5.97
N TRP A 169 2.08 2.32 -6.22
CA TRP A 169 1.47 1.52 -5.16
C TRP A 169 2.51 0.83 -4.27
N MET A 170 3.57 0.25 -4.86
CA MET A 170 4.66 -0.37 -4.08
C MET A 170 5.37 0.66 -3.19
N ASN A 171 5.64 1.86 -3.72
CA ASN A 171 6.26 2.94 -2.95
C ASN A 171 5.36 3.41 -1.80
N GLU A 172 4.05 3.51 -2.02
CA GLU A 172 3.09 3.81 -0.95
C GLU A 172 3.10 2.74 0.14
N GLN A 173 3.11 1.45 -0.23
CA GLN A 173 3.20 0.36 0.75
C GLN A 173 4.49 0.42 1.56
N GLN A 174 5.63 0.66 0.90
CA GLN A 174 6.92 0.77 1.56
C GLN A 174 6.96 1.97 2.52
N ALA A 175 6.46 3.14 2.11
CA ALA A 175 6.38 4.32 2.96
C ALA A 175 5.52 4.10 4.21
N ILE A 176 4.40 3.37 4.07
CA ILE A 176 3.57 2.98 5.22
C ILE A 176 4.35 2.06 6.16
N GLN A 177 5.07 1.05 5.63
CA GLN A 177 5.87 0.15 6.46
C GLN A 177 6.96 0.91 7.22
N GLU A 178 7.70 1.80 6.55
CA GLU A 178 8.73 2.64 7.18
C GLU A 178 8.14 3.55 8.26
N PHE A 179 6.99 4.18 7.99
CA PHE A 179 6.28 4.97 8.99
C PHE A 179 5.88 4.14 10.21
N LEU A 180 5.42 2.89 10.01
CA LEU A 180 5.04 2.00 11.11
C LEU A 180 6.24 1.55 11.96
N GLN A 181 7.46 1.55 11.40
CA GLN A 181 8.70 1.26 12.15
C GLN A 181 9.16 2.43 13.03
N LEU A 182 8.62 3.64 12.86
CA LEU A 182 8.94 4.77 13.73
C LEU A 182 8.47 4.53 15.17
N PRO A 183 9.20 5.04 16.19
CA PRO A 183 8.74 5.07 17.56
C PRO A 183 7.32 5.63 17.71
N LEU A 184 6.54 5.07 18.64
CA LEU A 184 5.13 5.46 18.83
C LEU A 184 4.97 6.97 19.07
N GLU A 185 5.87 7.56 19.85
CA GLU A 185 5.88 9.00 20.13
C GLU A 185 6.06 9.84 18.87
N LEU A 186 6.96 9.44 17.96
CA LEU A 186 7.17 10.13 16.69
C LEU A 186 5.98 9.97 15.75
N ARG A 187 5.38 8.77 15.68
CA ARG A 187 4.15 8.56 14.89
C ARG A 187 3.03 9.46 15.40
N ALA A 188 2.82 9.52 16.71
CA ALA A 188 1.83 10.39 17.33
C ALA A 188 2.12 11.87 17.02
N PHE A 189 3.37 12.31 17.15
CA PHE A 189 3.79 13.67 16.82
C PHE A 189 3.48 14.03 15.37
N VAL A 190 3.82 13.17 14.42
CA VAL A 190 3.62 13.41 12.98
C VAL A 190 2.13 13.46 12.61
N CYS A 191 1.30 12.65 13.25
CA CYS A 191 -0.14 12.60 12.97
C CYS A 191 -0.94 13.81 13.50
N MET A 192 -0.34 14.69 14.31
CA MET A 192 -1.03 15.87 14.84
C MET A 192 -0.97 17.03 13.84
N PRO A 193 -2.10 17.56 13.34
CA PRO A 193 -2.10 18.65 12.35
C PRO A 193 -1.38 19.92 12.82
N VAL A 194 -1.45 20.23 14.12
CA VAL A 194 -0.75 21.37 14.74
C VAL A 194 0.77 21.26 14.62
N ASN A 195 1.32 20.05 14.42
CA ASN A 195 2.75 19.84 14.32
C ASN A 195 3.31 20.04 12.90
N ARG A 196 2.43 20.25 11.90
CA ARG A 196 2.83 20.45 10.50
C ARG A 196 3.91 21.54 10.31
N PRO A 197 3.86 22.72 10.96
CA PRO A 197 4.92 23.72 10.84
C PRO A 197 6.30 23.22 11.29
N TYR A 198 6.37 22.37 12.33
CA TYR A 198 7.64 21.78 12.79
C TYR A 198 8.20 20.78 11.77
N LEU A 199 7.32 19.98 11.14
CA LEU A 199 7.71 19.03 10.10
C LEU A 199 8.21 19.77 8.85
N GLU A 200 7.52 20.84 8.45
CA GLU A 200 7.94 21.70 7.34
C GLU A 200 9.28 22.39 7.64
N LEU A 201 9.48 22.90 8.86
CA LEU A 201 10.76 23.45 9.29
C LEU A 201 11.88 22.40 9.25
N ALA A 202 11.66 21.21 9.81
CA ALA A 202 12.65 20.13 9.79
C ALA A 202 13.01 19.72 8.35
N SER A 203 12.01 19.64 7.47
CA SER A 203 12.20 19.37 6.04
C SER A 203 13.06 20.45 5.39
N ASN A 204 12.74 21.73 5.61
CA ASN A 204 13.52 22.86 5.08
C ASN A 204 14.96 22.87 5.57
N LEU A 205 15.18 22.62 6.87
CA LEU A 205 16.51 22.52 7.46
C LEU A 205 17.32 21.37 6.84
N SER A 206 16.69 20.23 6.56
CA SER A 206 17.37 19.07 5.95
C SER A 206 17.93 19.35 4.54
N MET A 207 17.40 20.37 3.84
CA MET A 207 17.85 20.77 2.51
C MET A 207 19.01 21.78 2.54
N LEU A 208 19.38 22.31 3.70
CA LEU A 208 20.48 23.28 3.84
C LEU A 208 21.84 22.60 3.81
N SER A 209 22.87 23.32 3.34
CA SER A 209 24.25 22.86 3.48
C SER A 209 24.65 22.84 4.95
N THR A 210 25.63 21.99 5.29
CA THR A 210 26.15 21.85 6.66
C THR A 210 26.66 23.18 7.24
N GLU A 211 27.26 24.03 6.41
CA GLU A 211 27.71 25.36 6.80
C GLU A 211 26.56 26.30 7.16
N LYS A 212 25.47 26.30 6.36
CA LYS A 212 24.27 27.09 6.65
C LYS A 212 23.55 26.60 7.91
N LEU A 213 23.49 25.28 8.12
CA LEU A 213 22.93 24.71 9.35
C LEU A 213 23.71 25.15 10.58
N ARG A 214 25.05 25.19 10.48
CA ARG A 214 25.91 25.66 11.58
C ARG A 214 25.66 27.13 11.89
N SER A 215 25.56 28.00 10.89
CA SER A 215 25.30 29.42 11.14
C SER A 215 23.92 29.66 11.76
N VAL A 216 22.91 28.88 11.36
CA VAL A 216 21.57 28.92 12.00
C VAL A 216 21.65 28.46 13.45
N ALA A 217 22.40 27.41 13.75
CA ALA A 217 22.58 26.92 15.12
C ALA A 217 23.32 27.94 16.00
N GLU A 218 24.39 28.56 15.49
CA GLU A 218 25.14 29.63 16.17
C GLU A 218 24.23 30.83 16.45
N GLY A 219 23.48 31.29 15.45
CA GLY A 219 22.53 32.39 15.62
C GLY A 219 21.41 32.07 16.64
N LEU A 220 20.92 30.83 16.70
CA LEU A 220 19.96 30.42 17.73
C LEU A 220 20.59 30.43 19.13
N LEU A 221 21.84 29.97 19.26
CA LEU A 221 22.56 29.95 20.53
C LEU A 221 22.73 31.37 21.08
N ASP A 222 23.13 32.31 20.22
CA ASP A 222 23.36 33.72 20.56
C ASP A 222 22.09 34.45 21.02
N ILE A 223 20.90 34.04 20.57
CA ILE A 223 19.61 34.63 20.99
C ILE A 223 19.11 34.01 22.31
N THR A 224 19.63 32.84 22.69
CA THR A 224 19.23 32.12 23.91
C THR A 224 20.17 32.31 25.11
N LEU A 225 21.28 33.03 24.92
CA LEU A 225 22.27 33.41 25.94
C LEU A 225 22.06 34.86 26.41
#